data_AF-A0A1G4YLN6-F1
#
_entry.id   AF-A0A1G4YLN6-F1
#
_cell.length_a   1.000
_cell.length_b   1.000
_cell.length_c   1.000
_cell.angle_alpha   90.00
_cell.angle_beta   90.00
_cell.angle_gamma   90.00
#
_symmetry.space_group_name_H-M   'P 1'
#
loop_
_entity.id
_entity.type
_entity.pdbx_description
1 polymer ?
#
loop_
_entity_poly.entity_id
_entity_poly.type
_entity_poly.pdbx_seq_one_letter_code
_entity_poly.pdbx_strand_id
1 'polypeptide(L)'
;MTNTFKQSQQPSRAPSTDESAQRGLVNALLDPRRYPHAVKNVRLTETHISWVLLAGRYAYKIKKSVDLGFVNFTSLALRRYYCEEEIRLNRRLAPRIYLDAVPIGGTPKMPEFNAQPTLEYAVRMRRFASSKQLDQLVSRGQILPRHIDSLAVTIAHFHASLPAAEAGSEYGSAAAIYSAVSKIFEQLQVLLKDSKDEAGVIALRDAGEAEYAKCLVWFGQRHAGGFIRECHGDMHLGNIALIGQQPIPFDGIEFDPALRWIDVVSEVAFTVMDLLHCQRPDLAYRFLNAYLEATGDYSGVSVLRYYIYYRAAVRAMVNAIRAGQASLPQRAKGKALASCRSFLALAAERIAKRCPGLIITHGLPGSGKTTFAQAALERFQAIRIRSDVERKRLFGLSPLADSRSQIGDIYGADATRRTYARLHELARELLIDGALVIVDAAFLKQHERELFRQLAQELGTPFAIASLQAGAATLRARVIQRQNDSNDASEADLAVLESLQEKQEALSPQERLHAVAFFNEGDSSATDLEAWKKLTRLLSNT
;
A
#
# COMPACT_ATOMS: atom_id res chain seq x y z
N MET A 1 -29.12 -2.93 17.20
CA MET A 1 -30.33 -3.30 16.44
C MET A 1 -29.91 -3.82 15.08
N THR A 2 -30.36 -5.03 14.82
CA THR A 2 -30.06 -5.95 13.71
C THR A 2 -30.31 -5.35 12.33
N ASN A 3 -29.34 -5.43 11.43
CA ASN A 3 -29.62 -5.39 10.00
C ASN A 3 -28.85 -6.52 9.29
N THR A 4 -29.56 -7.62 9.12
CA THR A 4 -29.19 -8.84 8.43
C THR A 4 -28.89 -8.54 6.96
N PHE A 5 -27.74 -8.98 6.45
CA PHE A 5 -27.51 -9.08 5.01
C PHE A 5 -28.42 -10.17 4.42
N LYS A 6 -29.68 -9.82 4.14
CA LYS A 6 -30.49 -10.55 3.17
C LYS A 6 -30.07 -10.06 1.79
N GLN A 7 -29.13 -10.75 1.14
CA GLN A 7 -29.14 -10.79 -0.32
C GLN A 7 -30.38 -11.58 -0.74
N SER A 8 -31.51 -10.89 -0.85
CA SER A 8 -32.60 -11.39 -1.68
C SER A 8 -32.07 -11.46 -3.11
N GLN A 9 -31.98 -12.67 -3.68
CA GLN A 9 -32.18 -12.84 -5.11
C GLN A 9 -33.53 -12.22 -5.46
N GLN A 10 -33.54 -10.96 -5.87
CA GLN A 10 -34.70 -10.37 -6.50
C GLN A 10 -34.54 -10.56 -8.02
N PRO A 11 -35.58 -11.03 -8.72
CA PRO A 11 -35.62 -10.93 -10.17
C PRO A 11 -35.44 -9.46 -10.55
N SER A 12 -34.93 -9.17 -11.75
CA SER A 12 -34.80 -7.80 -12.26
C SER A 12 -36.06 -7.00 -11.97
N ARG A 13 -36.05 -6.20 -10.89
CA ARG A 13 -37.13 -5.27 -10.59
C ARG A 13 -37.11 -4.27 -11.73
N ALA A 14 -38.28 -3.99 -12.30
CA ALA A 14 -38.41 -2.90 -13.24
C ALA A 14 -37.77 -1.64 -12.62
N PRO A 15 -36.96 -0.87 -13.38
CA PRO A 15 -36.32 0.32 -12.85
C PRO A 15 -37.38 1.22 -12.21
N SER A 16 -37.06 1.78 -11.04
CA SER A 16 -37.96 2.74 -10.41
C SER A 16 -38.25 3.89 -11.39
N THR A 17 -39.38 4.58 -11.23
CA THR A 17 -39.76 5.70 -12.09
C THR A 17 -38.64 6.76 -12.18
N ASP A 18 -37.87 6.92 -11.10
CA ASP A 18 -36.71 7.80 -10.99
C ASP A 18 -35.48 7.26 -11.76
N GLU A 19 -35.21 5.94 -11.72
CA GLU A 19 -34.11 5.34 -12.48
C GLU A 19 -34.37 5.37 -14.00
N SER A 20 -35.62 5.18 -14.43
CA SER A 20 -36.01 5.32 -15.84
C SER A 20 -35.85 6.76 -16.33
N ALA A 21 -36.24 7.74 -15.52
CA ALA A 21 -36.04 9.16 -15.81
C ALA A 21 -34.55 9.53 -15.86
N GLN A 22 -33.74 9.06 -14.91
CA GLN A 22 -32.28 9.24 -14.94
C GLN A 22 -31.65 8.59 -16.17
N ARG A 23 -32.07 7.38 -16.56
CA ARG A 23 -31.55 6.71 -17.77
C ARG A 23 -31.89 7.51 -19.03
N GLY A 24 -33.08 8.12 -19.09
CA GLY A 24 -33.45 9.09 -20.13
C GLY A 24 -32.50 10.29 -20.18
N LEU A 25 -32.22 10.89 -19.03
CA LEU A 25 -31.26 12.01 -18.88
C LEU A 25 -29.85 11.61 -19.34
N VAL A 26 -29.34 10.47 -18.88
CA VAL A 26 -28.00 9.96 -19.25
C VAL A 26 -27.91 9.67 -20.75
N ASN A 27 -28.95 9.10 -21.34
CA ASN A 27 -29.00 8.86 -22.79
C ASN A 27 -29.00 10.18 -23.57
N ALA A 28 -29.73 11.20 -23.12
CA ALA A 28 -29.72 12.52 -23.75
C ALA A 28 -28.34 13.20 -23.66
N LEU A 29 -27.62 13.01 -22.55
CA LEU A 29 -26.24 13.47 -22.38
C LEU A 29 -25.22 12.75 -23.27
N LEU A 30 -25.59 11.72 -24.04
CA LEU A 30 -24.69 11.18 -25.07
C LEU A 30 -24.54 12.11 -26.28
N ASP A 31 -25.44 13.09 -26.46
CA ASP A 31 -25.33 14.11 -27.50
C ASP A 31 -24.22 15.13 -27.15
N PRO A 32 -23.13 15.22 -27.96
CA PRO A 32 -22.03 16.15 -27.73
C PRO A 32 -22.45 17.62 -27.59
N ARG A 33 -23.59 18.01 -28.18
CA ARG A 33 -24.11 19.40 -28.14
C ARG A 33 -24.67 19.80 -26.78
N ARG A 34 -24.80 18.86 -25.83
CA ARG A 34 -25.31 19.13 -24.46
C ARG A 34 -24.24 19.65 -23.51
N TYR A 35 -22.98 19.72 -23.95
CA TYR A 35 -21.86 20.13 -23.09
C TYR A 35 -21.45 21.58 -23.34
N PRO A 36 -21.09 22.34 -22.29
CA PRO A 36 -20.69 23.75 -22.41
C PRO A 36 -19.27 23.94 -22.99
N HIS A 37 -18.63 22.87 -23.44
CA HIS A 37 -17.29 22.86 -24.01
C HIS A 37 -17.26 21.97 -25.24
N ALA A 38 -16.22 22.09 -26.07
CA ALA A 38 -16.07 21.26 -27.27
C ALA A 38 -16.04 19.76 -26.92
N VAL A 39 -16.97 19.00 -27.51
CA VAL A 39 -17.08 17.53 -27.40
C VAL A 39 -17.32 16.98 -28.80
N LYS A 40 -16.56 15.95 -29.18
CA LYS A 40 -16.77 15.22 -30.45
C LYS A 40 -17.62 13.97 -30.27
N ASN A 41 -17.39 13.25 -29.17
CA ASN A 41 -18.12 12.06 -28.79
C ASN A 41 -18.22 11.97 -27.27
N VAL A 42 -19.23 11.24 -26.81
CA VAL A 42 -19.45 10.93 -25.40
C VAL A 42 -19.46 9.42 -25.27
N ARG A 43 -18.62 8.87 -24.38
CA ARG A 43 -18.63 7.44 -24.06
C ARG A 43 -19.21 7.24 -22.66
N LEU A 44 -20.25 6.42 -22.56
CA LEU A 44 -20.79 5.99 -21.27
C LEU A 44 -19.99 4.80 -20.72
N THR A 45 -19.69 4.85 -19.43
CA THR A 45 -19.20 3.71 -18.64
C THR A 45 -20.11 3.57 -17.43
N GLU A 46 -20.70 2.41 -17.24
CA GLU A 46 -21.67 2.15 -16.17
C GLU A 46 -21.01 1.31 -15.06
N THR A 47 -21.16 1.75 -13.81
CA THR A 47 -20.79 0.99 -12.61
C THR A 47 -22.05 0.54 -11.88
N HIS A 48 -21.92 -0.18 -10.76
CA HIS A 48 -23.08 -0.59 -9.94
C HIS A 48 -23.86 0.60 -9.38
N ILE A 49 -23.20 1.73 -9.12
CA ILE A 49 -23.79 2.88 -8.41
C ILE A 49 -23.69 4.21 -9.17
N SER A 50 -23.10 4.21 -10.38
CA SER A 50 -22.90 5.45 -11.15
C SER A 50 -22.89 5.24 -12.67
N TRP A 51 -23.15 6.32 -13.38
CA TRP A 51 -22.88 6.49 -14.81
C TRP A 51 -21.73 7.47 -14.99
N VAL A 52 -20.73 7.12 -15.78
CA VAL A 52 -19.58 7.97 -16.08
C VAL A 52 -19.59 8.31 -17.57
N LEU A 53 -19.83 9.59 -17.87
CA LEU A 53 -19.85 10.14 -19.23
C LEU A 53 -18.50 10.77 -19.55
N LEU A 54 -17.76 10.18 -20.48
CA LEU A 54 -16.46 10.69 -20.94
C LEU A 54 -16.67 11.65 -22.11
N ALA A 55 -16.60 12.95 -21.86
CA ALA A 55 -16.94 14.01 -22.81
C ALA A 55 -15.74 14.97 -23.02
N GLY A 56 -15.02 14.78 -24.13
CA GLY A 56 -13.82 15.58 -24.44
C GLY A 56 -12.74 15.44 -23.36
N ARG A 57 -12.34 16.58 -22.76
CA ARG A 57 -11.33 16.66 -21.69
C ARG A 57 -11.87 16.29 -20.29
N TYR A 58 -13.18 16.11 -20.15
CA TYR A 58 -13.83 15.90 -18.87
C TYR A 58 -14.51 14.53 -18.79
N ALA A 59 -14.75 14.10 -17.55
CA ALA A 59 -15.63 13.00 -17.21
C ALA A 59 -16.71 13.53 -16.24
N TYR A 60 -17.94 13.07 -16.40
CA TYR A 60 -19.06 13.43 -15.54
C TYR A 60 -19.62 12.17 -14.91
N LYS A 61 -19.50 12.02 -13.58
CA LYS A 61 -20.02 10.88 -12.83
C LYS A 61 -21.35 11.26 -12.18
N ILE A 62 -22.43 10.63 -12.63
CA ILE A 62 -23.79 10.79 -12.10
C ILE A 62 -24.10 9.57 -11.24
N LYS A 63 -24.59 9.78 -10.02
CA LYS A 63 -24.95 8.71 -9.10
C LYS A 63 -26.31 8.12 -9.48
N LYS A 64 -26.41 6.80 -9.52
CA LYS A 64 -27.67 6.11 -9.80
C LYS A 64 -28.64 6.26 -8.64
N SER A 65 -29.92 6.43 -8.91
CA SER A 65 -31.00 6.45 -7.93
C SER A 65 -31.28 5.02 -7.47
N VAL A 66 -30.46 4.56 -6.53
CA VAL A 66 -30.52 3.19 -5.98
C VAL A 66 -30.36 3.21 -4.46
N ASP A 67 -30.98 2.21 -3.83
CA ASP A 67 -30.68 1.79 -2.46
C ASP A 67 -30.22 0.34 -2.52
N LEU A 68 -28.95 0.09 -2.19
CA LEU A 68 -28.35 -1.25 -2.18
C LEU A 68 -28.07 -1.73 -0.74
N GLY A 69 -28.62 -1.06 0.28
CA GLY A 69 -28.41 -1.35 1.70
C GLY A 69 -27.10 -0.82 2.27
N PHE A 70 -26.03 -0.77 1.47
CA PHE A 70 -24.75 -0.13 1.83
C PHE A 70 -24.58 1.28 1.22
N VAL A 71 -25.48 1.66 0.32
CA VAL A 71 -25.51 2.98 -0.31
C VAL A 71 -26.95 3.39 -0.55
N ASN A 72 -27.28 4.64 -0.25
CA ASN A 72 -28.59 5.23 -0.51
C ASN A 72 -28.44 6.54 -1.28
N PHE A 73 -28.79 6.48 -2.57
CA PHE A 73 -28.76 7.60 -3.51
C PHE A 73 -30.16 7.91 -4.07
N THR A 74 -31.21 7.49 -3.35
CA THR A 74 -32.60 7.55 -3.85
C THR A 74 -33.13 8.98 -4.00
N SER A 75 -32.74 9.90 -3.13
CA SER A 75 -33.16 11.31 -3.23
C SER A 75 -32.11 12.18 -3.92
N LEU A 76 -32.58 13.21 -4.64
CA LEU A 76 -31.70 14.20 -5.28
C LEU A 76 -30.79 14.90 -4.25
N ALA A 77 -31.28 15.15 -3.04
CA ALA A 77 -30.50 15.74 -1.96
C ALA A 77 -29.34 14.82 -1.52
N LEU A 78 -29.58 13.51 -1.40
CA LEU A 78 -28.53 12.53 -1.10
C LEU A 78 -27.51 12.45 -2.25
N ARG A 79 -27.97 12.47 -3.50
CA ARG A 79 -27.06 12.47 -4.66
C ARG A 79 -26.17 13.71 -4.69
N ARG A 80 -26.73 14.89 -4.37
CA ARG A 80 -25.95 16.12 -4.19
C ARG A 80 -24.89 15.95 -3.10
N TYR A 81 -25.31 15.56 -1.90
CA TYR A 81 -24.43 15.38 -0.75
C TYR A 81 -23.25 14.46 -1.09
N TYR A 82 -23.52 13.29 -1.69
CA TYR A 82 -22.44 12.36 -2.04
C TYR A 82 -21.60 12.83 -3.23
N CYS A 83 -22.10 13.67 -4.14
CA CYS A 83 -21.24 14.31 -5.15
C CYS A 83 -20.27 15.30 -4.49
N GLU A 84 -20.75 16.07 -3.52
CA GLU A 84 -19.93 17.01 -2.75
C GLU A 84 -18.91 16.28 -1.86
N GLU A 85 -19.31 15.18 -1.20
CA GLU A 85 -18.40 14.33 -0.42
C GLU A 85 -17.32 13.67 -1.28
N GLU A 86 -17.68 13.18 -2.47
CA GLU A 86 -16.69 12.63 -3.41
C GLU A 86 -15.64 13.67 -3.80
N ILE A 87 -16.06 14.92 -4.04
CA ILE A 87 -15.15 16.05 -4.28
C ILE A 87 -14.28 16.33 -3.04
N ARG A 88 -14.88 16.45 -1.85
CA ARG A 88 -14.16 16.72 -0.59
C ARG A 88 -13.07 15.69 -0.35
N LEU A 89 -13.42 14.41 -0.43
CA LEU A 89 -12.55 13.29 -0.10
C LEU A 89 -11.43 13.11 -1.13
N ASN A 90 -11.76 13.15 -2.42
CA ASN A 90 -10.80 12.82 -3.47
C ASN A 90 -9.87 13.99 -3.82
N ARG A 91 -10.25 15.24 -3.59
CA ARG A 91 -9.34 16.38 -3.80
C ARG A 91 -8.12 16.37 -2.88
N ARG A 92 -8.16 15.63 -1.76
CA ARG A 92 -7.02 15.51 -0.83
C ARG A 92 -5.80 14.88 -1.48
N LEU A 93 -6.01 13.93 -2.41
CA LEU A 93 -4.95 13.24 -3.16
C LEU A 93 -4.96 13.59 -4.66
N ALA A 94 -6.10 13.98 -5.21
CA ALA A 94 -6.29 14.22 -6.65
C ALA A 94 -6.96 15.56 -6.97
N PRO A 95 -6.45 16.71 -6.47
CA PRO A 95 -7.10 18.02 -6.64
C PRO A 95 -7.18 18.46 -8.11
N ARG A 96 -6.30 17.94 -8.98
CA ARG A 96 -6.32 18.22 -10.42
C ARG A 96 -7.30 17.32 -11.19
N ILE A 97 -7.76 16.22 -10.60
CA ILE A 97 -8.75 15.32 -11.21
C ILE A 97 -10.17 15.78 -10.84
N TYR A 98 -10.43 16.05 -9.56
CA TYR A 98 -11.78 16.35 -9.05
C TYR A 98 -12.07 17.86 -9.06
N LEU A 99 -12.94 18.31 -9.96
CA LEU A 99 -13.12 19.74 -10.26
C LEU A 99 -14.27 20.40 -9.53
N ASP A 100 -15.47 19.80 -9.50
CA ASP A 100 -16.65 20.31 -8.78
C ASP A 100 -17.83 19.35 -8.94
N ALA A 101 -18.86 19.54 -8.10
CA ALA A 101 -20.18 18.97 -8.31
C ALA A 101 -21.02 19.99 -9.10
N VAL A 102 -21.55 19.60 -10.26
CA VAL A 102 -22.31 20.48 -11.15
C VAL A 102 -23.79 20.06 -11.19
N PRO A 103 -24.73 21.00 -11.06
CA PRO A 103 -26.14 20.71 -11.27
C PRO A 103 -26.46 20.54 -12.75
N ILE A 104 -27.46 19.72 -13.04
CA ILE A 104 -28.02 19.45 -14.37
C ILE A 104 -29.52 19.72 -14.27
N GLY A 105 -30.00 20.74 -14.97
CA GLY A 105 -31.41 21.12 -15.04
C GLY A 105 -32.02 20.86 -16.42
N GLY A 106 -33.04 21.63 -16.77
CA GLY A 106 -33.75 21.52 -18.04
C GLY A 106 -34.84 20.45 -17.99
N THR A 107 -34.84 19.53 -18.94
CA THR A 107 -35.74 18.35 -18.95
C THR A 107 -34.93 17.07 -19.13
N PRO A 108 -35.42 15.89 -18.74
CA PRO A 108 -34.70 14.63 -18.98
C PRO A 108 -34.35 14.37 -20.45
N LYS A 109 -35.10 14.95 -21.41
CA LYS A 109 -34.81 14.83 -22.86
C LYS A 109 -33.87 15.93 -23.37
N MET A 110 -33.81 17.06 -22.68
CA MET A 110 -32.95 18.20 -23.01
C MET A 110 -32.24 18.69 -21.74
N PRO A 111 -31.28 17.90 -21.23
CA PRO A 111 -30.53 18.28 -20.03
C PRO A 111 -29.57 19.45 -20.35
N GLU A 112 -29.40 20.32 -19.37
CA GLU A 112 -28.51 21.47 -19.45
C GLU A 112 -27.70 21.62 -18.15
N PHE A 113 -26.38 21.72 -18.27
CA PHE A 113 -25.50 21.94 -17.12
C PHE A 113 -25.70 23.35 -16.55
N ASN A 114 -25.73 23.45 -15.22
CA ASN A 114 -25.94 24.68 -14.46
C ASN A 114 -27.34 25.32 -14.59
N ALA A 115 -28.30 24.64 -15.22
CA ALA A 115 -29.69 25.10 -15.31
C ALA A 115 -30.50 24.80 -14.04
N GLN A 116 -31.56 25.58 -13.81
CA GLN A 116 -32.55 25.39 -12.75
C GLN A 116 -33.97 25.18 -13.32
N PRO A 117 -34.86 24.45 -12.64
CA PRO A 117 -34.61 23.67 -11.42
C PRO A 117 -33.67 22.49 -11.69
N THR A 118 -32.84 22.14 -10.71
CA THR A 118 -31.90 21.03 -10.82
C THR A 118 -32.65 19.70 -10.82
N LEU A 119 -32.41 18.89 -11.85
CA LEU A 119 -32.93 17.52 -11.98
C LEU A 119 -31.94 16.49 -11.47
N GLU A 120 -30.64 16.75 -11.61
CA GLU A 120 -29.58 15.83 -11.22
C GLU A 120 -28.26 16.56 -10.91
N TYR A 121 -27.33 15.89 -10.23
CA TYR A 121 -25.96 16.35 -10.02
C TYR A 121 -24.95 15.41 -10.68
N ALA A 122 -23.82 15.97 -11.11
CA ALA A 122 -22.67 15.19 -11.56
C ALA A 122 -21.38 15.67 -10.90
N VAL A 123 -20.50 14.73 -10.56
CA VAL A 123 -19.10 15.03 -10.25
C VAL A 123 -18.37 15.27 -11.57
N ARG A 124 -17.91 16.50 -11.81
CA ARG A 124 -17.10 16.86 -12.97
C ARG A 124 -15.62 16.64 -12.65
N MET A 125 -14.96 15.87 -13.51
CA MET A 125 -13.57 15.46 -13.34
C MET A 125 -12.76 15.75 -14.61
N ARG A 126 -11.44 15.95 -14.47
CA ARG A 126 -10.52 15.86 -15.62
C ARG A 126 -10.36 14.40 -16.01
N ARG A 127 -10.56 14.12 -17.28
CA ARG A 127 -10.40 12.78 -17.82
C ARG A 127 -8.91 12.46 -17.99
N PHE A 128 -8.53 11.24 -17.66
CA PHE A 128 -7.28 10.61 -18.05
C PHE A 128 -7.55 9.30 -18.79
N ALA A 129 -6.54 8.76 -19.48
CA ALA A 129 -6.67 7.50 -20.20
C ALA A 129 -6.64 6.32 -19.21
N SER A 130 -7.58 5.38 -19.31
CA SER A 130 -7.62 4.19 -18.44
C SER A 130 -6.34 3.34 -18.53
N SER A 131 -5.62 3.40 -19.66
CA SER A 131 -4.30 2.77 -19.81
C SER A 131 -3.20 3.36 -18.92
N LYS A 132 -3.50 4.44 -18.17
CA LYS A 132 -2.61 5.04 -17.17
C LYS A 132 -2.89 4.55 -15.74
N GLN A 133 -3.93 3.74 -15.53
CA GLN A 133 -4.17 3.10 -14.22
C GLN A 133 -3.05 2.10 -13.93
N LEU A 134 -2.64 1.99 -12.65
CA LEU A 134 -1.47 1.21 -12.28
C LEU A 134 -1.69 -0.30 -12.48
N ASP A 135 -2.91 -0.80 -12.35
CA ASP A 135 -3.27 -2.20 -12.68
C ASP A 135 -3.04 -2.51 -14.19
N GLN A 136 -3.23 -1.52 -15.06
CA GLN A 136 -2.95 -1.64 -16.49
C GLN A 136 -1.45 -1.50 -16.80
N LEU A 137 -0.74 -0.63 -16.07
CA LEU A 137 0.69 -0.41 -16.29
C LEU A 137 1.55 -1.55 -15.73
N VAL A 138 1.16 -2.15 -14.60
CA VAL A 138 1.91 -3.25 -13.98
C VAL A 138 1.94 -4.47 -14.90
N SER A 139 0.81 -4.81 -15.54
CA SER A 139 0.73 -5.92 -16.50
C SER A 139 1.58 -5.72 -17.76
N ARG A 140 2.01 -4.48 -18.03
CA ARG A 140 2.87 -4.12 -19.17
C ARG A 140 4.33 -3.85 -18.77
N GLY A 141 4.67 -4.02 -17.50
CA GLY A 141 6.01 -3.69 -16.98
C GLY A 141 6.36 -2.20 -17.03
N GLN A 142 5.35 -1.31 -17.04
CA GLN A 142 5.55 0.14 -17.23
C GLN A 142 5.60 0.95 -15.92
N ILE A 143 5.54 0.29 -14.76
CA ILE A 143 5.74 0.92 -13.46
C ILE A 143 7.23 0.91 -13.13
N LEU A 144 7.79 2.10 -12.91
CA LEU A 144 9.18 2.28 -12.54
C LEU A 144 9.33 2.36 -11.02
N PRO A 145 10.49 1.99 -10.45
CA PRO A 145 10.69 2.03 -9.00
C PRO A 145 10.46 3.42 -8.39
N ARG A 146 10.89 4.49 -9.07
CA ARG A 146 10.63 5.88 -8.66
C ARG A 146 9.14 6.26 -8.56
N HIS A 147 8.28 5.61 -9.33
CA HIS A 147 6.83 5.84 -9.22
C HIS A 147 6.36 5.30 -7.86
N ILE A 148 6.81 4.11 -7.49
CA ILE A 148 6.47 3.48 -6.21
C ILE A 148 7.01 4.29 -5.02
N ASP A 149 8.24 4.78 -5.10
CA ASP A 149 8.81 5.63 -4.04
C ASP A 149 7.98 6.90 -3.85
N SER A 150 7.65 7.58 -4.95
CA SER A 150 6.83 8.80 -4.91
C SER A 150 5.43 8.54 -4.35
N LEU A 151 4.84 7.38 -4.66
CA LEU A 151 3.54 6.99 -4.09
C LEU A 151 3.66 6.80 -2.58
N ALA A 152 4.63 6.01 -2.12
CA ALA A 152 4.84 5.73 -0.69
C ALA A 152 5.03 7.00 0.12
N VAL A 153 5.86 7.93 -0.37
CA VAL A 153 6.09 9.23 0.26
C VAL A 153 4.79 10.06 0.29
N THR A 154 4.04 10.10 -0.81
CA THR A 154 2.76 10.84 -0.87
C THR A 154 1.75 10.30 0.15
N ILE A 155 1.64 8.98 0.26
CA ILE A 155 0.72 8.32 1.20
C ILE A 155 1.16 8.50 2.65
N ALA A 156 2.46 8.41 2.94
CA ALA A 156 2.99 8.68 4.27
C ALA A 156 2.65 10.11 4.74
N HIS A 157 2.86 11.11 3.87
CA HIS A 157 2.50 12.51 4.17
C HIS A 157 0.98 12.68 4.31
N PHE A 158 0.20 12.07 3.42
CA PHE A 158 -1.25 12.11 3.49
C PHE A 158 -1.75 11.57 4.82
N HIS A 159 -1.36 10.36 5.22
CA HIS A 159 -1.75 9.75 6.49
C HIS A 159 -1.34 10.59 7.70
N ALA A 160 -0.11 11.12 7.71
CA ALA A 160 0.38 11.96 8.80
C ALA A 160 -0.39 13.30 8.91
N SER A 161 -0.91 13.81 7.79
CA SER A 161 -1.68 15.07 7.75
C SER A 161 -3.14 14.93 8.20
N LEU A 162 -3.70 13.72 8.19
CA LEU A 162 -5.09 13.47 8.57
C LEU A 162 -5.24 13.51 10.09
N PRO A 163 -6.36 14.02 10.63
CA PRO A 163 -6.65 13.90 12.06
C PRO A 163 -6.93 12.43 12.44
N ALA A 164 -6.61 12.07 13.68
CA ALA A 164 -6.98 10.77 14.25
C ALA A 164 -8.51 10.71 14.41
N ALA A 165 -9.06 9.50 14.34
CA ALA A 165 -10.43 9.27 14.77
C ALA A 165 -10.62 9.73 16.22
N GLU A 166 -11.81 10.23 16.54
CA GLU A 166 -12.14 10.67 17.89
C GLU A 166 -11.95 9.53 18.90
N ALA A 167 -11.51 9.89 20.11
CA ALA A 167 -11.36 8.91 21.19
C ALA A 167 -12.70 8.21 21.46
N GLY A 168 -12.69 6.88 21.49
CA GLY A 168 -13.89 6.06 21.66
C GLY A 168 -14.69 5.79 20.39
N SER A 169 -14.26 6.31 19.23
CA SER A 169 -14.84 5.94 17.93
C SER A 169 -14.78 4.43 17.69
N GLU A 170 -15.89 3.82 17.27
CA GLU A 170 -15.93 2.39 16.91
C GLU A 170 -15.19 2.07 15.60
N TYR A 171 -14.93 3.10 14.76
CA TYR A 171 -14.20 2.93 13.51
C TYR A 171 -12.80 2.36 13.73
N GLY A 172 -12.42 1.41 12.89
CA GLY A 172 -11.11 0.75 12.96
C GLY A 172 -10.87 -0.06 14.24
N SER A 173 -11.88 -0.22 15.10
CA SER A 173 -11.76 -1.10 16.27
C SER A 173 -11.56 -2.55 15.86
N ALA A 174 -10.94 -3.35 16.72
CA ALA A 174 -10.75 -4.78 16.46
C ALA A 174 -12.08 -5.50 16.14
N ALA A 175 -13.14 -5.16 16.87
CA ALA A 175 -14.49 -5.69 16.65
C ALA A 175 -15.07 -5.29 15.29
N ALA A 176 -14.88 -4.03 14.87
CA ALA A 176 -15.32 -3.57 13.55
C ALA A 176 -14.56 -4.29 12.43
N ILE A 177 -13.23 -4.46 12.58
CA ILE A 177 -12.39 -5.21 11.65
C ILE A 177 -12.87 -6.67 11.54
N TYR A 178 -13.05 -7.34 12.68
CA TYR A 178 -13.55 -8.73 12.71
C TYR A 178 -14.91 -8.84 12.03
N SER A 179 -15.86 -7.96 12.38
CA SER A 179 -17.20 -7.97 11.76
C SER A 179 -17.14 -7.78 10.24
N ALA A 180 -16.29 -6.88 9.74
CA ALA A 180 -16.12 -6.65 8.31
C ALA A 180 -15.56 -7.89 7.60
N VAL A 181 -14.56 -8.55 8.19
CA VAL A 181 -13.96 -9.77 7.63
C VAL A 181 -14.94 -10.95 7.67
N SER A 182 -15.64 -11.16 8.79
CA SER A 182 -16.60 -12.27 8.93
C SER A 182 -17.73 -12.17 7.89
N LYS A 183 -18.28 -10.97 7.66
CA LYS A 183 -19.30 -10.73 6.62
C LYS A 183 -18.81 -11.10 5.22
N ILE A 184 -17.53 -10.82 4.91
CA ILE A 184 -16.94 -11.19 3.62
C ILE A 184 -16.90 -12.70 3.45
N PHE A 185 -16.49 -13.43 4.49
CA PHE A 185 -16.41 -14.89 4.42
C PHE A 185 -17.78 -15.56 4.43
N GLU A 186 -18.75 -15.03 5.18
CA GLU A 186 -20.16 -15.45 5.09
C GLU A 186 -20.67 -15.32 3.64
N GLN A 187 -20.40 -14.18 3.00
CA GLN A 187 -20.81 -13.95 1.63
C GLN A 187 -20.08 -14.84 0.62
N LEU A 188 -18.77 -15.05 0.78
CA LEU A 188 -18.00 -15.97 -0.06
C LEU A 188 -18.51 -17.41 0.06
N GLN A 189 -18.85 -17.86 1.26
CA GLN A 189 -19.43 -19.19 1.48
C GLN A 189 -20.76 -19.36 0.74
N VAL A 190 -21.63 -18.33 0.78
CA VAL A 190 -22.89 -18.36 0.02
C VAL A 190 -22.64 -18.39 -1.50
N LEU A 191 -21.72 -17.56 -2.00
CA LEU A 191 -21.45 -17.43 -3.43
C LEU A 191 -20.73 -18.64 -4.04
N LEU A 192 -19.97 -19.38 -3.23
CA LEU A 192 -19.14 -20.50 -3.65
C LEU A 192 -19.62 -21.84 -3.11
N LYS A 193 -20.84 -21.88 -2.54
CA LYS A 193 -21.48 -23.10 -2.06
C LYS A 193 -21.57 -24.16 -3.16
N ASP A 194 -21.35 -25.42 -2.81
CA ASP A 194 -21.38 -26.58 -3.70
C ASP A 194 -20.33 -26.51 -4.82
N SER A 195 -19.37 -25.59 -4.72
CA SER A 195 -18.22 -25.49 -5.63
C SER A 195 -17.00 -26.19 -5.03
N LYS A 196 -16.04 -26.53 -5.88
CA LYS A 196 -14.75 -27.08 -5.46
C LYS A 196 -13.93 -26.16 -4.53
N ASP A 197 -14.31 -24.88 -4.43
CA ASP A 197 -13.58 -23.87 -3.65
C ASP A 197 -14.14 -23.72 -2.22
N GLU A 198 -15.30 -24.30 -1.92
CA GLU A 198 -16.01 -24.13 -0.63
C GLU A 198 -15.16 -24.54 0.58
N ALA A 199 -14.56 -25.73 0.55
CA ALA A 199 -13.71 -26.21 1.64
C ALA A 199 -12.49 -25.30 1.87
N GLY A 200 -11.93 -24.74 0.79
CA GLY A 200 -10.81 -23.80 0.87
C GLY A 200 -11.20 -22.47 1.53
N VAL A 201 -12.41 -21.97 1.26
CA VAL A 201 -12.93 -20.75 1.90
C VAL A 201 -13.15 -20.96 3.40
N ILE A 202 -13.66 -22.12 3.81
CA ILE A 202 -13.85 -22.45 5.23
C ILE A 202 -12.49 -22.52 5.94
N ALA A 203 -11.54 -23.31 5.42
CA ALA A 203 -10.22 -23.42 6.02
C ALA A 203 -9.49 -22.07 6.10
N LEU A 204 -9.64 -21.23 5.06
CA LEU A 204 -9.05 -19.90 5.03
C LEU A 204 -9.69 -18.97 6.07
N ARG A 205 -11.01 -19.03 6.27
CA ARG A 205 -11.70 -18.28 7.33
C ARG A 205 -11.14 -18.64 8.70
N ASP A 206 -11.05 -19.94 9.00
CA ASP A 206 -10.60 -20.42 10.31
C ASP A 206 -9.12 -20.04 10.57
N ALA A 207 -8.27 -20.10 9.54
CA ALA A 207 -6.89 -19.61 9.62
C ALA A 207 -6.83 -18.07 9.84
N GLY A 208 -7.75 -17.33 9.24
CA GLY A 208 -7.94 -15.90 9.48
C GLY A 208 -8.33 -15.58 10.93
N GLU A 209 -9.21 -16.37 11.53
CA GLU A 209 -9.61 -16.19 12.94
C GLU A 209 -8.43 -16.42 13.89
N ALA A 210 -7.62 -17.43 13.62
CA ALA A 210 -6.40 -17.69 14.39
C ALA A 210 -5.37 -16.53 14.28
N GLU A 211 -5.24 -15.91 13.11
CA GLU A 211 -4.35 -14.76 12.92
C GLU A 211 -4.93 -13.47 13.54
N TYR A 212 -6.26 -13.28 13.47
CA TYR A 212 -6.95 -12.19 14.15
C TYR A 212 -6.67 -12.18 15.66
N ALA A 213 -6.72 -13.36 16.30
CA ALA A 213 -6.45 -13.49 17.73
C ALA A 213 -5.04 -12.99 18.10
N LYS A 214 -4.03 -13.22 17.24
CA LYS A 214 -2.66 -12.72 17.44
C LYS A 214 -2.54 -11.22 17.24
N CYS A 215 -3.37 -10.65 16.38
CA CYS A 215 -3.39 -9.21 16.08
C CYS A 215 -4.20 -8.39 17.09
N LEU A 216 -4.98 -9.02 17.96
CA LEU A 216 -5.97 -8.35 18.81
C LEU A 216 -5.36 -7.23 19.67
N VAL A 217 -4.23 -7.51 20.33
CA VAL A 217 -3.52 -6.53 21.16
C VAL A 217 -3.01 -5.37 20.29
N TRP A 218 -2.47 -5.68 19.11
CA TRP A 218 -1.97 -4.67 18.18
C TRP A 218 -3.09 -3.79 17.62
N PHE A 219 -4.25 -4.33 17.27
CA PHE A 219 -5.39 -3.50 16.86
C PHE A 219 -5.79 -2.51 17.97
N GLY A 220 -5.82 -2.96 19.23
CA GLY A 220 -6.08 -2.08 20.37
C GLY A 220 -5.03 -0.98 20.53
N GLN A 221 -3.74 -1.33 20.47
CA GLN A 221 -2.65 -0.37 20.55
C GLN A 221 -2.67 0.63 19.40
N ARG A 222 -3.00 0.19 18.18
CA ARG A 222 -3.08 1.05 17.00
C ARG A 222 -4.28 1.99 17.07
N HIS A 223 -5.42 1.51 17.55
CA HIS A 223 -6.59 2.35 17.81
C HIS A 223 -6.27 3.45 18.84
N ALA A 224 -5.71 3.07 19.98
CA ALA A 224 -5.29 4.01 21.04
C ALA A 224 -4.17 4.96 20.60
N GLY A 225 -3.26 4.50 19.75
CA GLY A 225 -2.15 5.27 19.19
C GLY A 225 -2.56 6.24 18.07
N GLY A 226 -3.86 6.34 17.76
CA GLY A 226 -4.37 7.26 16.74
C GLY A 226 -4.02 6.84 15.32
N PHE A 227 -3.86 5.55 15.03
CA PHE A 227 -3.58 5.07 13.67
C PHE A 227 -4.84 4.95 12.80
N ILE A 228 -6.04 5.13 13.37
CA ILE A 228 -7.29 5.20 12.61
C ILE A 228 -7.48 6.62 12.07
N ARG A 229 -7.55 6.76 10.75
CA ARG A 229 -7.62 8.03 10.03
C ARG A 229 -8.68 7.95 8.92
N GLU A 230 -9.20 9.10 8.44
CA GLU A 230 -10.12 9.15 7.28
C GLU A 230 -9.34 8.96 5.97
N CYS A 231 -8.84 7.76 5.73
CA CYS A 231 -8.03 7.34 4.59
C CYS A 231 -8.79 7.42 3.23
N HIS A 232 -8.17 6.91 2.16
CA HIS A 232 -8.84 6.74 0.86
C HIS A 232 -9.87 5.58 0.86
N GLY A 233 -9.59 4.50 1.59
CA GLY A 233 -10.51 3.38 1.85
C GLY A 233 -10.50 2.28 0.78
N ASP A 234 -10.15 2.61 -0.46
CA ASP A 234 -10.08 1.67 -1.61
C ASP A 234 -8.82 1.84 -2.48
N MET A 235 -7.66 1.99 -1.85
CA MET A 235 -6.37 2.29 -2.54
C MET A 235 -5.73 1.04 -3.16
N HIS A 236 -6.44 0.41 -4.10
CA HIS A 236 -5.94 -0.69 -4.92
C HIS A 236 -5.40 -0.16 -6.26
N LEU A 237 -4.62 -0.92 -7.03
CA LEU A 237 -3.88 -0.39 -8.20
C LEU A 237 -4.76 0.15 -9.33
N GLY A 238 -6.02 -0.27 -9.40
CA GLY A 238 -6.99 0.26 -10.36
C GLY A 238 -7.47 1.68 -10.02
N ASN A 239 -7.35 2.07 -8.75
CA ASN A 239 -7.69 3.37 -8.20
C ASN A 239 -6.46 4.26 -7.99
N ILE A 240 -5.39 3.99 -8.74
CA ILE A 240 -4.21 4.83 -8.80
C ILE A 240 -3.86 5.04 -10.27
N ALA A 241 -3.65 6.29 -10.70
CA ALA A 241 -3.33 6.64 -12.08
C ALA A 241 -2.00 7.38 -12.20
N LEU A 242 -1.18 7.02 -13.19
CA LEU A 242 0.06 7.71 -13.49
C LEU A 242 -0.19 8.94 -14.38
N ILE A 243 -0.18 10.13 -13.78
CA ILE A 243 -0.44 11.41 -14.43
C ILE A 243 0.80 12.29 -14.31
N GLY A 244 1.41 12.67 -15.43
CA GLY A 244 2.62 13.51 -15.41
C GLY A 244 3.78 12.87 -14.64
N GLN A 245 3.96 11.54 -14.76
CA GLN A 245 4.93 10.73 -14.01
C GLN A 245 4.67 10.60 -12.49
N GLN A 246 3.56 11.13 -11.98
CA GLN A 246 3.15 11.00 -10.58
C GLN A 246 1.99 10.01 -10.47
N PRO A 247 2.10 8.98 -9.61
CA PRO A 247 0.97 8.11 -9.29
C PRO A 247 0.01 8.85 -8.35
N ILE A 248 -1.24 8.97 -8.76
CA ILE A 248 -2.29 9.74 -8.07
C ILE A 248 -3.43 8.77 -7.73
N PRO A 249 -3.68 8.50 -6.43
CA PRO A 249 -4.89 7.80 -5.98
C PRO A 249 -6.14 8.60 -6.33
N PHE A 250 -7.19 7.92 -6.78
CA PHE A 250 -8.47 8.50 -7.15
C PHE A 250 -9.60 7.49 -6.87
N ASP A 251 -10.84 7.96 -6.80
CA ASP A 251 -12.04 7.15 -6.55
C ASP A 251 -12.09 6.51 -5.15
N GLY A 252 -11.71 7.27 -4.14
CA GLY A 252 -11.85 6.92 -2.72
C GLY A 252 -13.30 6.93 -2.27
N ILE A 253 -13.62 6.09 -1.27
CA ILE A 253 -15.00 5.75 -0.87
C ILE A 253 -15.68 6.94 -0.18
N GLU A 254 -16.72 7.48 -0.79
CA GLU A 254 -17.52 8.58 -0.25
C GLU A 254 -18.74 8.13 0.56
N PHE A 255 -19.27 6.94 0.29
CA PHE A 255 -20.61 6.57 0.73
C PHE A 255 -20.69 5.86 2.09
N ASP A 256 -19.60 5.25 2.55
CA ASP A 256 -19.56 4.57 3.85
C ASP A 256 -18.31 5.00 4.65
N PRO A 257 -18.49 5.81 5.70
CA PRO A 257 -17.38 6.22 6.58
C PRO A 257 -16.61 5.04 7.16
N ALA A 258 -17.25 3.91 7.47
CA ALA A 258 -16.58 2.76 8.09
C ALA A 258 -15.54 2.11 7.15
N LEU A 259 -15.65 2.33 5.84
CA LEU A 259 -14.70 1.82 4.84
C LEU A 259 -13.49 2.74 4.64
N ARG A 260 -13.54 3.99 5.11
CA ARG A 260 -12.44 4.96 4.99
C ARG A 260 -11.86 5.42 6.33
N TRP A 261 -12.61 5.35 7.43
CA TRP A 261 -12.07 5.49 8.79
C TRP A 261 -11.45 4.16 9.21
N ILE A 262 -10.23 3.96 8.76
CA ILE A 262 -9.51 2.70 8.88
C ILE A 262 -8.11 2.95 9.42
N ASP A 263 -7.48 1.87 9.87
CA ASP A 263 -6.06 1.86 10.17
C ASP A 263 -5.27 2.19 8.89
N VAL A 264 -4.33 3.13 9.00
CA VAL A 264 -3.43 3.52 7.91
C VAL A 264 -2.68 2.34 7.27
N VAL A 265 -2.36 1.29 8.04
CA VAL A 265 -1.72 0.08 7.49
C VAL A 265 -2.72 -0.76 6.69
N SER A 266 -4.00 -0.69 7.00
CA SER A 266 -5.05 -1.34 6.20
C SER A 266 -5.18 -0.72 4.80
N GLU A 267 -4.96 0.59 4.67
CA GLU A 267 -4.86 1.29 3.39
C GLU A 267 -3.59 0.86 2.62
N VAL A 268 -2.42 0.92 3.26
CA VAL A 268 -1.14 0.48 2.67
C VAL A 268 -1.20 -0.97 2.20
N ALA A 269 -1.79 -1.86 3.01
CA ALA A 269 -1.94 -3.27 2.71
C ALA A 269 -2.71 -3.51 1.41
N PHE A 270 -3.61 -2.62 1.02
CA PHE A 270 -4.40 -2.79 -0.21
C PHE A 270 -3.51 -2.67 -1.46
N THR A 271 -2.63 -1.66 -1.50
CA THR A 271 -1.64 -1.51 -2.58
C THR A 271 -0.60 -2.63 -2.56
N VAL A 272 -0.10 -3.01 -1.38
CA VAL A 272 0.86 -4.13 -1.23
C VAL A 272 0.24 -5.43 -1.76
N MET A 273 -1.01 -5.72 -1.37
CA MET A 273 -1.74 -6.92 -1.79
C MET A 273 -1.90 -6.99 -3.31
N ASP A 274 -2.31 -5.90 -3.97
CA ASP A 274 -2.46 -5.89 -5.43
C ASP A 274 -1.11 -6.05 -6.15
N LEU A 275 -0.02 -5.45 -5.66
CA LEU A 275 1.32 -5.64 -6.23
C LEU A 275 1.80 -7.10 -6.10
N LEU A 276 1.53 -7.74 -4.96
CA LEU A 276 1.80 -9.16 -4.77
C LEU A 276 0.96 -10.04 -5.69
N HIS A 277 -0.34 -9.74 -5.83
CA HIS A 277 -1.23 -10.42 -6.77
C HIS A 277 -0.73 -10.33 -8.21
N CYS A 278 -0.24 -9.14 -8.60
CA CYS A 278 0.37 -8.87 -9.91
C CYS A 278 1.78 -9.45 -10.09
N GLN A 279 2.27 -10.29 -9.18
CA GLN A 279 3.59 -10.91 -9.23
C GLN A 279 4.75 -9.89 -9.25
N ARG A 280 4.58 -8.77 -8.53
CA ARG A 280 5.59 -7.73 -8.34
C ARG A 280 5.95 -7.53 -6.87
N PRO A 281 6.49 -8.56 -6.18
CA PRO A 281 6.92 -8.45 -4.80
C PRO A 281 8.05 -7.42 -4.61
N ASP A 282 8.86 -7.19 -5.64
CA ASP A 282 9.88 -6.14 -5.69
C ASP A 282 9.25 -4.77 -5.45
N LEU A 283 8.20 -4.42 -6.21
CA LEU A 283 7.51 -3.15 -6.04
C LEU A 283 6.69 -3.10 -4.74
N ALA A 284 6.09 -4.22 -4.33
CA ALA A 284 5.31 -4.29 -3.10
C ALA A 284 6.15 -3.95 -1.86
N TYR A 285 7.34 -4.55 -1.76
CA TYR A 285 8.23 -4.33 -0.62
C TYR A 285 9.02 -3.03 -0.75
N ARG A 286 9.24 -2.52 -1.96
CA ARG A 286 9.71 -1.14 -2.16
C ARG A 286 8.71 -0.12 -1.62
N PHE A 287 7.42 -0.26 -1.96
CA PHE A 287 6.34 0.61 -1.47
C PHE A 287 6.25 0.58 0.06
N LEU A 288 6.18 -0.62 0.62
CA LEU A 288 6.06 -0.82 2.07
C LEU A 288 7.24 -0.21 2.82
N ASN A 289 8.48 -0.52 2.42
CA ASN A 289 9.66 -0.02 3.13
C ASN A 289 9.79 1.51 3.01
N ALA A 290 9.51 2.09 1.85
CA ALA A 290 9.51 3.55 1.70
C ALA A 290 8.45 4.22 2.61
N TYR A 291 7.28 3.59 2.79
CA TYR A 291 6.26 4.07 3.71
C TYR A 291 6.70 3.93 5.18
N LEU A 292 7.25 2.78 5.57
CA LEU A 292 7.74 2.53 6.94
C LEU A 292 8.91 3.44 7.31
N GLU A 293 9.85 3.67 6.40
CA GLU A 293 10.98 4.58 6.64
C GLU A 293 10.52 6.04 6.76
N ALA A 294 9.51 6.46 5.98
CA ALA A 294 8.95 7.80 6.07
C ALA A 294 8.18 8.02 7.39
N THR A 295 7.37 7.04 7.81
CA THR A 295 6.47 7.17 8.96
C THR A 295 7.10 6.74 10.29
N GLY A 296 7.96 5.73 10.26
CA GLY A 296 8.47 5.02 11.45
C GLY A 296 7.49 4.02 12.03
N ASP A 297 6.37 3.74 11.34
CA ASP A 297 5.30 2.84 11.79
C ASP A 297 5.67 1.36 11.64
N TYR A 298 6.80 0.94 12.19
CA TYR A 298 7.27 -0.45 12.12
C TYR A 298 6.35 -1.41 12.89
N SER A 299 5.67 -0.95 13.94
CA SER A 299 4.63 -1.75 14.64
C SER A 299 3.41 -2.05 13.76
N GLY A 300 3.25 -1.32 12.64
CA GLY A 300 2.27 -1.67 11.61
C GLY A 300 2.50 -3.04 10.97
N VAL A 301 3.74 -3.55 10.97
CA VAL A 301 4.05 -4.87 10.41
C VAL A 301 3.35 -5.99 11.17
N SER A 302 3.11 -5.84 12.47
CA SER A 302 2.44 -6.83 13.32
C SER A 302 1.00 -7.14 12.88
N VAL A 303 0.33 -6.19 12.20
CA VAL A 303 -1.04 -6.36 11.66
C VAL A 303 -1.09 -6.47 10.14
N LEU A 304 0.02 -6.20 9.45
CA LEU A 304 0.08 -6.13 7.99
C LEU A 304 -0.36 -7.42 7.31
N ARG A 305 0.07 -8.59 7.84
CA ARG A 305 -0.30 -9.91 7.28
C ARG A 305 -1.82 -10.08 7.27
N TYR A 306 -2.48 -9.76 8.38
CA TYR A 306 -3.92 -9.84 8.50
C TYR A 306 -4.63 -8.87 7.56
N TYR A 307 -4.13 -7.64 7.42
CA TYR A 307 -4.72 -6.69 6.48
C TYR A 307 -4.53 -7.09 5.01
N ILE A 308 -3.39 -7.67 4.61
CA ILE A 308 -3.20 -8.19 3.24
C ILE A 308 -4.22 -9.32 2.98
N TYR A 309 -4.38 -10.23 3.93
CA TYR A 309 -5.41 -11.28 3.89
C TYR A 309 -6.82 -10.69 3.72
N TYR A 310 -7.18 -9.73 4.56
CA TYR A 310 -8.48 -9.06 4.53
C TYR A 310 -8.73 -8.40 3.16
N ARG A 311 -7.76 -7.63 2.64
CA ARG A 311 -7.91 -6.96 1.34
C ARG A 311 -7.97 -7.94 0.18
N ALA A 312 -7.23 -9.05 0.24
CA ALA A 312 -7.35 -10.12 -0.75
C ALA A 312 -8.75 -10.78 -0.70
N ALA A 313 -9.30 -11.02 0.48
CA ALA A 313 -10.65 -11.55 0.65
C ALA A 313 -11.73 -10.59 0.09
N VAL A 314 -11.59 -9.27 0.29
CA VAL A 314 -12.44 -8.26 -0.35
C VAL A 314 -12.42 -8.43 -1.87
N ARG A 315 -11.23 -8.51 -2.49
CA ARG A 315 -11.11 -8.68 -3.95
C ARG A 315 -11.66 -10.02 -4.43
N ALA A 316 -11.48 -11.09 -3.67
CA ALA A 316 -12.08 -12.38 -3.97
C ALA A 316 -13.61 -12.27 -4.01
N MET A 317 -14.21 -11.71 -2.96
CA MET A 317 -15.67 -11.53 -2.84
C MET A 317 -16.24 -10.70 -3.98
N VAL A 318 -15.62 -9.56 -4.32
CA VAL A 318 -16.05 -8.72 -5.44
C VAL A 318 -16.04 -9.50 -6.77
N ASN A 319 -15.03 -10.34 -6.99
CA ASN A 319 -14.95 -11.17 -8.19
C ASN A 319 -15.98 -12.31 -8.19
N ALA A 320 -16.29 -12.91 -7.03
CA ALA A 320 -17.35 -13.90 -6.89
C ALA A 320 -18.73 -13.29 -7.18
N ILE A 321 -19.03 -12.11 -6.64
CA ILE A 321 -20.27 -11.35 -6.94
C ILE A 321 -20.37 -11.10 -8.43
N ARG A 322 -19.28 -10.63 -9.06
CA ARG A 322 -19.23 -10.40 -10.51
C ARG A 322 -19.52 -11.68 -11.30
N ALA A 323 -18.95 -12.82 -10.91
CA ALA A 323 -19.22 -14.09 -11.58
C ALA A 323 -20.70 -14.51 -11.51
N GLY A 324 -21.40 -14.17 -10.43
CA GLY A 324 -22.82 -14.48 -10.21
C GLY A 324 -23.80 -13.64 -11.04
N GLN A 325 -23.37 -12.57 -11.73
CA GLN A 325 -24.29 -11.72 -12.49
C GLN A 325 -24.83 -12.46 -13.73
N ALA A 326 -26.16 -12.57 -13.85
CA ALA A 326 -26.82 -13.33 -14.90
C ALA A 326 -26.43 -12.86 -16.31
N SER A 327 -26.27 -11.55 -16.51
CA SER A 327 -25.97 -10.89 -17.79
C SER A 327 -24.53 -11.01 -18.28
N LEU A 328 -23.61 -11.55 -17.47
CA LEU A 328 -22.20 -11.69 -17.89
C LEU A 328 -22.03 -12.89 -18.84
N PRO A 329 -21.33 -12.74 -19.98
CA PRO A 329 -21.00 -13.87 -20.85
C PRO A 329 -20.19 -14.94 -20.12
N GLN A 330 -20.37 -16.21 -20.49
CA GLN A 330 -19.75 -17.35 -19.79
C GLN A 330 -18.22 -17.24 -19.65
N ARG A 331 -17.55 -16.75 -20.70
CA ARG A 331 -16.10 -16.48 -20.67
C ARG A 331 -15.72 -15.44 -19.61
N ALA A 332 -16.53 -14.40 -19.45
CA ALA A 332 -16.29 -13.35 -18.45
C ALA A 332 -16.59 -13.84 -17.03
N LYS A 333 -17.60 -14.69 -16.84
CA LYS A 333 -17.85 -15.41 -15.58
C LYS A 333 -16.66 -16.29 -15.17
N GLY A 334 -16.15 -17.09 -16.11
CA GLY A 334 -14.97 -17.93 -15.90
C GLY A 334 -13.73 -17.13 -15.49
N LYS A 335 -13.48 -15.97 -16.14
CA LYS A 335 -12.41 -15.05 -15.76
C LYS A 335 -12.60 -14.50 -14.34
N ALA A 336 -13.80 -14.06 -13.99
CA ALA A 336 -14.09 -13.54 -12.65
C ALA A 336 -13.89 -14.61 -11.57
N LEU A 337 -14.34 -15.85 -11.78
CA LEU A 337 -14.07 -16.97 -10.85
C LEU A 337 -12.58 -17.29 -10.74
N ALA A 338 -11.84 -17.27 -11.85
CA ALA A 338 -10.38 -17.46 -11.81
C ALA A 338 -9.69 -16.35 -11.00
N SER A 339 -10.10 -15.08 -11.18
CA SER A 339 -9.62 -13.96 -10.38
C SER A 339 -9.97 -14.14 -8.90
N CYS A 340 -11.20 -14.55 -8.57
CA CYS A 340 -11.62 -14.87 -7.20
C CYS A 340 -10.66 -15.89 -6.55
N ARG A 341 -10.43 -17.02 -7.21
CA ARG A 341 -9.51 -18.07 -6.74
C ARG A 341 -8.09 -17.57 -6.54
N SER A 342 -7.59 -16.74 -7.46
CA SER A 342 -6.23 -16.20 -7.34
C SER A 342 -6.05 -15.28 -6.13
N PHE A 343 -7.08 -14.51 -5.75
CA PHE A 343 -7.05 -13.71 -4.53
C PHE A 343 -7.18 -14.57 -3.27
N LEU A 344 -8.02 -15.61 -3.27
CA LEU A 344 -8.09 -16.58 -2.17
C LEU A 344 -6.76 -17.30 -1.95
N ALA A 345 -6.07 -17.67 -3.05
CA ALA A 345 -4.75 -18.29 -2.99
C ALA A 345 -3.70 -17.33 -2.40
N LEU A 346 -3.70 -16.05 -2.80
CA LEU A 346 -2.84 -15.04 -2.19
C LEU A 346 -3.13 -14.86 -0.70
N ALA A 347 -4.41 -14.80 -0.32
CA ALA A 347 -4.83 -14.69 1.08
C ALA A 347 -4.30 -15.86 1.92
N ALA A 348 -4.45 -17.10 1.41
CA ALA A 348 -3.96 -18.31 2.05
C ALA A 348 -2.43 -18.34 2.16
N GLU A 349 -1.71 -18.00 1.09
CA GLU A 349 -0.25 -17.92 1.08
C GLU A 349 0.25 -16.93 2.15
N ARG A 350 -0.38 -15.76 2.24
CA ARG A 350 0.06 -14.69 3.14
C ARG A 350 -0.19 -15.03 4.60
N ILE A 351 -1.32 -15.67 4.93
CA ILE A 351 -1.56 -16.17 6.29
C ILE A 351 -0.55 -17.26 6.67
N ALA A 352 -0.28 -18.21 5.77
CA ALA A 352 0.57 -19.35 6.06
C ALA A 352 2.06 -19.00 6.16
N LYS A 353 2.53 -17.99 5.40
CA LYS A 353 3.96 -17.69 5.27
C LYS A 353 4.49 -16.89 6.46
N ARG A 354 5.43 -17.51 7.20
CA ARG A 354 6.34 -16.86 8.16
C ARG A 354 7.77 -17.29 7.83
N CYS A 355 8.62 -16.33 7.49
CA CYS A 355 10.01 -16.59 7.14
C CYS A 355 10.90 -15.56 7.85
N PRO A 356 10.96 -15.59 9.19
CA PRO A 356 11.82 -14.69 9.92
C PRO A 356 13.28 -14.95 9.59
N GLY A 357 14.09 -13.92 9.68
CA GLY A 357 15.52 -13.99 9.50
C GLY A 357 16.13 -12.60 9.64
N LEU A 358 17.41 -12.55 9.94
CA LEU A 358 18.11 -11.30 10.20
C LEU A 358 19.32 -11.17 9.29
N ILE A 359 19.33 -10.09 8.51
CA ILE A 359 20.47 -9.67 7.70
C ILE A 359 21.00 -8.37 8.30
N ILE A 360 22.27 -8.33 8.66
CA ILE A 360 22.96 -7.07 8.93
C ILE A 360 23.87 -6.74 7.76
N THR A 361 23.92 -5.47 7.36
CA THR A 361 24.95 -5.01 6.43
C THR A 361 26.28 -4.83 7.17
N HIS A 362 27.39 -4.84 6.46
CA HIS A 362 28.71 -4.57 7.00
C HIS A 362 29.53 -3.84 5.95
N GLY A 363 30.10 -2.69 6.27
CA GLY A 363 31.01 -1.98 5.38
C GLY A 363 30.99 -0.46 5.53
N LEU A 364 32.01 0.18 4.97
CA LEU A 364 32.22 1.61 5.07
C LEU A 364 31.14 2.43 4.31
N PRO A 365 30.94 3.72 4.66
CA PRO A 365 30.25 4.65 3.76
C PRO A 365 30.87 4.59 2.36
N GLY A 366 30.07 4.70 1.30
CA GLY A 366 30.59 4.49 -0.07
C GLY A 366 30.47 3.06 -0.62
N SER A 367 30.41 2.02 0.24
CA SER A 367 30.55 0.62 -0.23
C SER A 367 29.33 0.03 -0.94
N GLY A 368 28.18 0.70 -0.89
CA GLY A 368 26.95 0.27 -1.54
C GLY A 368 25.97 -0.51 -0.66
N LYS A 369 26.09 -0.43 0.67
CA LYS A 369 25.16 -1.04 1.64
C LYS A 369 23.69 -0.77 1.33
N THR A 370 23.33 0.50 1.13
CA THR A 370 21.95 0.89 0.84
C THR A 370 21.45 0.37 -0.51
N THR A 371 22.33 0.31 -1.52
CA THR A 371 22.03 -0.31 -2.82
C THR A 371 21.75 -1.80 -2.68
N PHE A 372 22.61 -2.51 -1.94
CA PHE A 372 22.41 -3.92 -1.60
C PHE A 372 21.12 -4.13 -0.80
N ALA A 373 20.89 -3.33 0.25
CA ALA A 373 19.73 -3.45 1.12
C ALA A 373 18.43 -3.22 0.34
N GLN A 374 18.44 -2.30 -0.64
CA GLN A 374 17.32 -2.10 -1.57
C GLN A 374 17.08 -3.33 -2.46
N ALA A 375 18.14 -3.91 -3.05
CA ALA A 375 17.98 -5.12 -3.85
C ALA A 375 17.53 -6.32 -3.00
N ALA A 376 18.04 -6.42 -1.76
CA ALA A 376 17.73 -7.50 -0.84
C ALA A 376 16.27 -7.44 -0.35
N LEU A 377 15.75 -6.26 0.00
CA LEU A 377 14.34 -6.14 0.42
C LEU A 377 13.37 -6.48 -0.71
N GLU A 378 13.69 -6.08 -1.94
CA GLU A 378 12.89 -6.36 -3.13
C GLU A 378 12.89 -7.84 -3.48
N ARG A 379 14.06 -8.50 -3.34
CA ARG A 379 14.24 -9.92 -3.64
C ARG A 379 13.64 -10.84 -2.59
N PHE A 380 13.87 -10.53 -1.31
CA PHE A 380 13.53 -11.42 -0.21
C PHE A 380 12.25 -11.06 0.53
N GLN A 381 11.54 -10.01 0.10
CA GLN A 381 10.32 -9.57 0.78
C GLN A 381 10.62 -9.18 2.24
N ALA A 382 11.71 -8.42 2.44
CA ALA A 382 12.23 -8.07 3.75
C ALA A 382 11.80 -6.67 4.20
N ILE A 383 11.80 -6.44 5.51
CA ILE A 383 11.64 -5.12 6.13
C ILE A 383 13.04 -4.56 6.45
N ARG A 384 13.33 -3.37 5.97
CA ARG A 384 14.60 -2.67 6.18
C ARG A 384 14.46 -1.63 7.29
N ILE A 385 15.44 -1.62 8.18
CA ILE A 385 15.64 -0.60 9.19
C ILE A 385 16.97 0.09 8.87
N ARG A 386 16.95 1.41 8.64
CA ARG A 386 18.15 2.17 8.28
C ARG A 386 18.67 2.93 9.50
N SER A 387 19.94 2.77 9.83
CA SER A 387 20.55 3.48 10.97
C SER A 387 20.45 4.99 10.84
N ASP A 388 20.67 5.54 9.65
CA ASP A 388 20.68 6.99 9.45
C ASP A 388 19.29 7.61 9.58
N VAL A 389 18.24 6.88 9.16
CA VAL A 389 16.84 7.30 9.31
C VAL A 389 16.43 7.27 10.78
N GLU A 390 16.71 6.18 11.49
CA GLU A 390 16.32 6.04 12.90
C GLU A 390 17.16 6.93 13.81
N ARG A 391 18.43 7.17 13.48
CA ARG A 391 19.25 8.19 14.13
C ARG A 391 18.59 9.56 14.03
N LYS A 392 18.26 10.03 12.82
CA LYS A 392 17.56 11.32 12.63
C LYS A 392 16.25 11.38 13.41
N ARG A 393 15.46 10.30 13.38
CA ARG A 393 14.20 10.19 14.14
C ARG A 393 14.39 10.33 15.65
N LEU A 394 15.42 9.72 16.23
CA LEU A 394 15.74 9.85 17.67
C LEU A 394 16.08 11.28 18.09
N PHE A 395 16.48 12.14 17.16
CA PHE A 395 16.78 13.57 17.37
C PHE A 395 15.69 14.50 16.80
N GLY A 396 14.51 13.97 16.45
CA GLY A 396 13.37 14.77 15.96
C GLY A 396 13.53 15.32 14.55
N LEU A 397 14.47 14.80 13.77
CA LEU A 397 14.71 15.18 12.37
C LEU A 397 13.89 14.30 11.43
N SER A 398 13.46 14.88 10.30
CA SER A 398 12.88 14.08 9.21
C SER A 398 13.95 13.20 8.56
N PRO A 399 13.59 12.08 7.91
CA PRO A 399 14.56 11.12 7.36
C PRO A 399 15.60 11.71 6.40
N LEU A 400 15.25 12.79 5.70
CA LEU A 400 16.10 13.47 4.71
C LEU A 400 16.61 14.84 5.19
N ALA A 401 16.28 15.28 6.41
CA ALA A 401 16.77 16.56 6.93
C ALA A 401 18.28 16.51 7.17
N ASP A 402 18.97 17.63 6.93
CA ASP A 402 20.40 17.78 7.20
C ASP A 402 20.62 18.01 8.70
N SER A 403 21.30 17.07 9.37
CA SER A 403 21.56 17.15 10.80
C SER A 403 22.67 18.13 11.19
N ARG A 404 23.49 18.58 10.24
CA ARG A 404 24.56 19.57 10.49
C ARG A 404 24.03 20.93 10.93
N SER A 405 22.72 21.15 10.78
CA SER A 405 22.03 22.36 11.22
C SER A 405 21.54 22.31 12.68
N GLN A 406 21.64 21.15 13.35
CA GLN A 406 21.18 20.93 14.73
C GLN A 406 22.27 21.17 15.79
N ILE A 407 21.82 21.49 17.01
CA ILE A 407 22.69 21.60 18.19
C ILE A 407 22.89 20.19 18.78
N GLY A 408 24.07 19.61 18.58
CA GLY A 408 24.47 18.33 19.17
C GLY A 408 25.07 17.34 18.16
N ASP A 409 25.98 16.49 18.61
CA ASP A 409 26.62 15.47 17.79
C ASP A 409 25.77 14.18 17.73
N ILE A 410 24.89 14.08 16.72
CA ILE A 410 24.08 12.88 16.49
C ILE A 410 24.92 11.66 16.05
N TYR A 411 26.21 11.85 15.79
CA TYR A 411 27.18 10.81 15.45
C TYR A 411 28.14 10.46 16.60
N GLY A 412 27.98 11.12 17.75
CA GLY A 412 28.74 10.83 18.95
C GLY A 412 28.54 9.41 19.47
N ALA A 413 29.42 8.99 20.40
CA ALA A 413 29.40 7.63 20.95
C ALA A 413 28.05 7.29 21.61
N ASP A 414 27.47 8.21 22.39
CA ASP A 414 26.18 7.99 23.04
C ASP A 414 25.02 7.89 22.05
N ALA A 415 24.98 8.81 21.07
CA ALA A 415 23.98 8.80 20.00
C ALA A 415 24.04 7.50 19.18
N THR A 416 25.25 7.02 18.89
CA THR A 416 25.47 5.73 18.21
C THR A 416 24.96 4.57 19.04
N ARG A 417 25.28 4.50 20.35
CA ARG A 417 24.73 3.46 21.25
C ARG A 417 23.20 3.45 21.25
N ARG A 418 22.57 4.63 21.42
CA ARG A 418 21.11 4.78 21.39
C ARG A 418 20.49 4.35 20.07
N THR A 419 21.15 4.68 18.95
CA THR A 419 20.72 4.27 17.61
C THR A 419 20.75 2.74 17.49
N TYR A 420 21.85 2.09 17.85
CA TYR A 420 21.96 0.63 17.75
C TYR A 420 21.00 -0.11 18.70
N ALA A 421 20.76 0.43 19.90
CA ALA A 421 19.72 -0.08 20.80
C ALA A 421 18.33 -0.02 20.14
N ARG A 422 17.99 1.11 19.53
CA ARG A 422 16.72 1.28 18.80
C ARG A 422 16.59 0.32 17.61
N LEU A 423 17.66 0.16 16.82
CA LEU A 423 17.68 -0.80 15.71
C LEU A 423 17.46 -2.23 16.18
N HIS A 424 18.04 -2.59 17.33
CA HIS A 424 17.91 -3.90 17.94
C HIS A 424 16.48 -4.15 18.47
N GLU A 425 15.86 -3.16 19.13
CA GLU A 425 14.45 -3.22 19.54
C GLU A 425 13.51 -3.46 18.35
N LEU A 426 13.64 -2.63 17.30
CA LEU A 426 12.84 -2.75 16.08
C LEU A 426 13.05 -4.10 15.39
N ALA A 427 14.30 -4.56 15.28
CA ALA A 427 14.60 -5.86 14.70
C ALA A 427 13.95 -6.99 15.50
N ARG A 428 13.99 -6.93 16.84
CA ARG A 428 13.35 -7.94 17.70
C ARG A 428 11.85 -8.01 17.46
N GLU A 429 11.16 -6.87 17.47
CA GLU A 429 9.70 -6.80 17.24
C GLU A 429 9.32 -7.42 15.89
N LEU A 430 10.01 -7.01 14.82
CA LEU A 430 9.75 -7.50 13.46
C LEU A 430 10.06 -9.00 13.28
N LEU A 431 11.12 -9.50 13.92
CA LEU A 431 11.47 -10.92 13.90
C LEU A 431 10.41 -11.76 14.61
N ILE A 432 9.89 -11.30 15.76
CA ILE A 432 8.79 -11.95 16.50
C ILE A 432 7.53 -12.04 15.64
N ASP A 433 7.25 -11.01 14.84
CA ASP A 433 6.12 -11.00 13.90
C ASP A 433 6.31 -11.93 12.68
N GLY A 434 7.50 -12.52 12.56
CA GLY A 434 7.85 -13.48 11.52
C GLY A 434 8.37 -12.83 10.24
N ALA A 435 8.85 -11.58 10.30
CA ALA A 435 9.40 -10.86 9.16
C ALA A 435 10.89 -11.16 8.98
N LEU A 436 11.33 -11.20 7.72
CA LEU A 436 12.74 -11.12 7.38
C LEU A 436 13.18 -9.65 7.52
N VAL A 437 14.22 -9.39 8.31
CA VAL A 437 14.67 -8.04 8.67
C VAL A 437 16.06 -7.78 8.08
N ILE A 438 16.25 -6.60 7.49
CA ILE A 438 17.54 -6.06 7.09
C ILE A 438 17.85 -4.86 7.98
N VAL A 439 18.94 -4.91 8.73
CA VAL A 439 19.47 -3.74 9.45
C VAL A 439 20.58 -3.13 8.61
N ASP A 440 20.26 -2.04 7.92
CA ASP A 440 21.19 -1.27 7.07
C ASP A 440 21.94 -0.24 7.93
N ALA A 441 23.10 -0.68 8.43
CA ALA A 441 24.05 0.13 9.20
C ALA A 441 25.50 -0.24 8.84
N ALA A 442 26.48 0.52 9.35
CA ALA A 442 27.89 0.29 9.02
C ALA A 442 28.46 -0.99 9.67
N PHE A 443 28.06 -1.30 10.90
CA PHE A 443 28.47 -2.51 11.65
C PHE A 443 29.99 -2.73 11.69
N LEU A 444 30.74 -1.66 11.92
CA LEU A 444 32.21 -1.68 11.83
C LEU A 444 32.87 -2.32 13.06
N LYS A 445 32.14 -2.48 14.16
CA LYS A 445 32.64 -3.03 15.42
C LYS A 445 32.11 -4.45 15.66
N GLN A 446 32.94 -5.32 16.21
CA GLN A 446 32.55 -6.71 16.48
C GLN A 446 31.41 -6.80 17.49
N HIS A 447 31.43 -6.00 18.56
CA HIS A 447 30.37 -6.01 19.57
C HIS A 447 29.00 -5.57 19.00
N GLU A 448 28.99 -4.66 18.01
CA GLU A 448 27.76 -4.26 17.32
C GLU A 448 27.18 -5.44 16.51
N ARG A 449 28.01 -6.22 15.83
CA ARG A 449 27.57 -7.38 15.04
C ARG A 449 27.11 -8.53 15.93
N GLU A 450 27.85 -8.75 17.02
CA GLU A 450 27.56 -9.78 18.01
C GLU A 450 26.18 -9.56 18.67
N LEU A 451 25.80 -8.32 18.96
CA LEU A 451 24.49 -7.96 19.50
C LEU A 451 23.34 -8.51 18.64
N PHE A 452 23.42 -8.37 17.31
CA PHE A 452 22.39 -8.85 16.39
C PHE A 452 22.48 -10.35 16.13
N ARG A 453 23.69 -10.93 16.16
CA ARG A 453 23.86 -12.39 16.12
C ARG A 453 23.19 -13.06 17.31
N GLN A 454 23.36 -12.50 18.51
CA GLN A 454 22.72 -12.98 19.74
C GLN A 454 21.21 -12.86 19.65
N LEU A 455 20.67 -11.74 19.16
CA LEU A 455 19.23 -11.59 18.91
C LEU A 455 18.68 -12.71 18.02
N ALA A 456 19.35 -12.99 16.89
CA ALA A 456 18.91 -14.04 15.98
C ALA A 456 18.97 -15.44 16.64
N GLN A 457 20.00 -15.70 17.44
CA GLN A 457 20.16 -16.94 18.21
C GLN A 457 19.07 -17.09 19.28
N GLU A 458 18.76 -16.03 20.04
CA GLU A 458 17.71 -16.02 21.05
C GLU A 458 16.33 -16.34 20.48
N LEU A 459 16.03 -15.81 19.28
CA LEU A 459 14.76 -16.01 18.60
C LEU A 459 14.74 -17.27 17.71
N GLY A 460 15.85 -18.00 17.61
CA GLY A 460 15.96 -19.19 16.75
C GLY A 460 15.77 -18.88 15.26
N THR A 461 16.21 -17.71 14.80
CA THR A 461 16.03 -17.25 13.41
C THR A 461 17.35 -17.27 12.63
N PRO A 462 17.32 -17.51 11.30
CA PRO A 462 18.50 -17.41 10.44
C PRO A 462 19.21 -16.06 10.54
N PHE A 463 20.54 -16.08 10.50
CA PHE A 463 21.38 -14.87 10.57
C PHE A 463 22.42 -14.82 9.45
N ALA A 464 22.54 -13.66 8.81
CA ALA A 464 23.56 -13.41 7.80
C ALA A 464 24.18 -12.00 7.91
N ILE A 465 25.47 -11.91 7.58
CA ILE A 465 26.21 -10.65 7.42
C ILE A 465 26.45 -10.42 5.93
N ALA A 466 25.83 -9.40 5.36
CA ALA A 466 26.18 -8.94 4.03
C ALA A 466 27.38 -7.98 4.14
N SER A 467 28.56 -8.41 3.69
CA SER A 467 29.80 -7.65 3.75
C SER A 467 30.08 -6.96 2.42
N LEU A 468 29.89 -5.65 2.37
CA LEU A 468 29.99 -4.82 1.16
C LEU A 468 31.37 -4.19 1.06
N GLN A 469 32.06 -4.45 -0.05
CA GLN A 469 33.42 -3.99 -0.30
C GLN A 469 33.49 -3.19 -1.60
N ALA A 470 34.32 -2.15 -1.61
CA ALA A 470 34.68 -1.38 -2.81
C ALA A 470 36.06 -0.75 -2.60
N GLY A 471 36.82 -0.57 -3.68
CA GLY A 471 38.13 0.08 -3.65
C GLY A 471 38.08 1.51 -3.11
N ALA A 472 39.19 1.95 -2.48
CA ALA A 472 39.27 3.24 -1.78
C ALA A 472 38.93 4.44 -2.68
N ALA A 473 39.36 4.42 -3.95
CA ALA A 473 39.02 5.46 -4.93
C ALA A 473 37.50 5.54 -5.17
N THR A 474 36.84 4.39 -5.32
CA THR A 474 35.39 4.29 -5.51
C THR A 474 34.61 4.77 -4.29
N LEU A 475 35.06 4.42 -3.08
CA LEU A 475 34.44 4.91 -1.83
C LEU A 475 34.46 6.43 -1.76
N ARG A 476 35.64 7.04 -1.99
CA ARG A 476 35.81 8.51 -1.98
C ARG A 476 34.94 9.18 -3.04
N ALA A 477 34.96 8.70 -4.27
CA ALA A 477 34.16 9.26 -5.36
C ALA A 477 32.65 9.22 -5.05
N ARG A 478 32.14 8.10 -4.52
CA ARG A 478 30.73 7.93 -4.17
C ARG A 478 30.28 8.77 -2.97
N VAL A 479 31.19 9.06 -2.03
CA VAL A 479 30.91 9.97 -0.91
C VAL A 479 30.79 11.41 -1.42
N ILE A 480 31.73 11.86 -2.26
CA ILE A 480 31.71 13.21 -2.86
C ILE A 480 30.42 13.41 -3.68
N GLN A 481 30.07 12.44 -4.53
CA GLN A 481 28.88 12.54 -5.36
C GLN A 481 27.60 12.70 -4.51
N ARG A 482 27.47 11.92 -3.43
CA ARG A 482 26.31 11.99 -2.53
C ARG A 482 26.18 13.32 -1.81
N GLN A 483 27.28 13.91 -1.39
CA GLN A 483 27.28 15.23 -0.76
C GLN A 483 26.73 16.31 -1.70
N ASN A 484 27.02 16.20 -3.00
CA ASN A 484 26.51 17.13 -4.00
C ASN A 484 25.01 16.94 -4.27
N ASP A 485 24.52 15.70 -4.24
CA ASP A 485 23.12 15.37 -4.59
C ASP A 485 22.09 15.72 -3.49
N SER A 486 22.51 15.93 -2.23
CA SER A 486 21.66 16.36 -1.08
C SER A 486 20.35 15.60 -0.88
N ASN A 487 20.27 14.34 -1.32
CA ASN A 487 19.02 13.56 -1.35
C ASN A 487 19.16 12.16 -0.71
N ASP A 488 20.11 12.01 0.22
CA ASP A 488 20.35 10.78 0.98
C ASP A 488 20.28 11.06 2.49
N ALA A 489 19.86 10.07 3.26
CA ALA A 489 19.85 10.14 4.72
C ALA A 489 21.26 10.07 5.32
N SER A 490 22.23 9.51 4.60
CA SER A 490 23.62 9.35 5.06
C SER A 490 24.45 10.63 4.88
N GLU A 491 25.12 11.08 5.94
CA GLU A 491 25.85 12.36 5.98
C GLU A 491 27.38 12.21 6.12
N ALA A 492 27.91 11.00 5.90
CA ALA A 492 29.35 10.77 6.00
C ALA A 492 30.13 11.56 4.94
N ASP A 493 31.09 12.38 5.38
CA ASP A 493 32.05 13.07 4.53
C ASP A 493 33.37 12.27 4.38
N LEU A 494 34.35 12.85 3.68
CA LEU A 494 35.66 12.22 3.47
C LEU A 494 36.44 12.03 4.78
N ALA A 495 36.37 12.99 5.71
CA ALA A 495 37.06 12.89 7.00
C ALA A 495 36.44 11.80 7.89
N VAL A 496 35.11 11.68 7.88
CA VAL A 496 34.35 10.60 8.52
C VAL A 496 34.73 9.26 7.89
N LEU A 497 34.79 9.15 6.56
CA LEU A 497 35.20 7.92 5.88
C LEU A 497 36.60 7.47 6.32
N GLU A 498 37.57 8.38 6.37
CA GLU A 498 38.95 8.07 6.77
C GLU A 498 39.02 7.66 8.25
N SER A 499 38.32 8.37 9.14
CA SER A 499 38.24 7.99 10.56
C SER A 499 37.60 6.61 10.77
N LEU A 500 36.58 6.27 10.00
CA LEU A 500 35.91 4.97 10.06
C LEU A 500 36.78 3.84 9.48
N GLN A 501 37.62 4.13 8.48
CA GLN A 501 38.58 3.17 7.91
C GLN A 501 39.61 2.70 8.95
N GLU A 502 40.10 3.62 9.79
CA GLU A 502 41.04 3.30 10.86
C GLU A 502 40.39 2.51 12.01
N LYS A 503 39.11 2.78 12.27
CA LYS A 503 38.37 2.20 13.40
C LYS A 503 37.67 0.88 13.08
N GLN A 504 37.60 0.45 11.83
CA GLN A 504 36.89 -0.77 11.46
C GLN A 504 37.59 -2.03 11.98
N GLU A 505 36.80 -2.99 12.48
CA GLU A 505 37.28 -4.29 12.95
C GLU A 505 36.91 -5.37 11.93
N ALA A 506 37.91 -6.14 11.49
CA ALA A 506 37.72 -7.21 10.53
C ALA A 506 36.74 -8.28 11.03
N LEU A 507 36.07 -8.96 10.10
CA LEU A 507 35.22 -10.11 10.43
C LEU A 507 36.09 -11.26 10.98
N SER A 508 35.76 -11.70 12.18
CA SER A 508 36.36 -12.85 12.85
C SER A 508 36.07 -14.16 12.10
N PRO A 509 36.84 -15.25 12.35
CA PRO A 509 36.60 -16.54 11.71
C PRO A 509 35.18 -17.08 11.92
N GLN A 510 34.58 -16.86 13.09
CA GLN A 510 33.20 -17.27 13.39
C GLN A 510 32.19 -16.45 12.59
N GLU A 511 32.38 -15.13 12.49
CA GLU A 511 31.50 -14.26 11.70
C GLU A 511 31.52 -14.61 10.20
N ARG A 512 32.67 -15.08 9.69
CA ARG A 512 32.81 -15.48 8.26
C ARG A 512 31.93 -16.66 7.87
N LEU A 513 31.51 -17.50 8.83
CA LEU A 513 30.55 -18.58 8.59
C LEU A 513 29.16 -18.06 8.21
N HIS A 514 28.80 -16.89 8.75
CA HIS A 514 27.53 -16.20 8.49
C HIS A 514 27.68 -15.07 7.46
N ALA A 515 28.89 -14.81 6.95
CA ALA A 515 29.15 -13.68 6.07
C ALA A 515 29.13 -14.04 4.57
N VAL A 516 28.60 -13.11 3.79
CA VAL A 516 28.62 -13.14 2.32
C VAL A 516 29.26 -11.85 1.84
N ALA A 517 30.34 -11.96 1.06
CA ALA A 517 31.00 -10.80 0.48
C ALA A 517 30.31 -10.39 -0.83
N PHE A 518 30.06 -9.08 -0.99
CA PHE A 518 29.63 -8.47 -2.24
C PHE A 518 30.67 -7.40 -2.63
N PHE A 519 31.17 -7.49 -3.86
CA PHE A 519 32.20 -6.59 -4.38
C PHE A 519 31.55 -5.61 -5.35
N ASN A 520 31.41 -4.36 -4.92
CA ASN A 520 30.74 -3.32 -5.68
C ASN A 520 31.76 -2.45 -6.44
N GLU A 521 32.51 -3.12 -7.32
CA GLU A 521 33.46 -2.53 -8.27
C GLU A 521 33.00 -2.75 -9.71
N GLY A 522 32.38 -1.74 -10.35
CA GLY A 522 31.93 -1.84 -11.75
C GLY A 522 30.89 -2.95 -12.05
N ASP A 523 30.57 -3.15 -13.33
CA ASP A 523 29.63 -4.18 -13.82
C ASP A 523 30.25 -5.59 -13.72
N SER A 524 30.13 -6.27 -12.57
CA SER A 524 30.48 -7.69 -12.44
C SER A 524 29.26 -8.54 -12.04
N SER A 525 28.43 -8.88 -13.02
CA SER A 525 27.12 -9.54 -12.79
C SER A 525 27.20 -11.00 -12.32
N ALA A 526 28.30 -11.71 -12.57
CA ALA A 526 28.44 -13.14 -12.25
C ALA A 526 28.79 -13.40 -10.77
N THR A 527 29.68 -12.59 -10.20
CA THR A 527 30.11 -12.63 -8.79
C THR A 527 28.96 -12.32 -7.82
N ASP A 528 28.07 -11.41 -8.21
CA ASP A 528 26.88 -11.10 -7.44
C ASP A 528 25.92 -12.28 -7.35
N LEU A 529 25.78 -13.10 -8.41
CA LEU A 529 24.81 -14.20 -8.43
C LEU A 529 25.15 -15.29 -7.40
N GLU A 530 26.42 -15.68 -7.27
CA GLU A 530 26.83 -16.66 -6.25
C GLU A 530 26.72 -16.11 -4.83
N ALA A 531 27.02 -14.82 -4.63
CA ALA A 531 26.80 -14.15 -3.35
C ALA A 531 25.31 -14.20 -2.95
N TRP A 532 24.40 -13.87 -3.87
CA TRP A 532 22.95 -13.98 -3.61
C TRP A 532 22.49 -15.41 -3.32
N LYS A 533 23.03 -16.41 -4.01
CA LYS A 533 22.73 -17.83 -3.72
C LYS A 533 23.23 -18.24 -2.35
N LYS A 534 24.43 -17.82 -1.95
CA LYS A 534 24.98 -18.10 -0.61
C LYS A 534 24.12 -17.44 0.47
N LEU A 535 23.73 -16.19 0.27
CA LEU A 535 22.85 -15.47 1.18
C LEU A 535 21.49 -16.17 1.32
N THR A 536 20.92 -16.64 0.21
CA THR A 536 19.65 -17.39 0.24
C THR A 536 19.78 -18.69 1.05
N ARG A 537 20.89 -19.43 0.90
CA ARG A 537 21.16 -20.64 1.70
C ARG A 537 21.25 -20.36 3.19
N LEU A 538 21.95 -19.29 3.59
CA LEU A 538 22.05 -18.89 4.99
C LEU A 538 20.67 -18.54 5.59
N LEU A 539 19.76 -18.01 4.78
CA LEU A 539 18.40 -17.63 5.21
C LEU A 539 17.37 -18.77 5.10
N SER A 540 17.71 -19.88 4.45
CA SER A 540 16.82 -21.04 4.27
C SER A 540 17.16 -22.20 5.22
N ASN A 541 18.33 -22.16 5.87
CA ASN A 541 18.79 -23.19 6.79
C ASN A 541 18.24 -22.95 8.21
N THR A 542 16.97 -23.27 8.42
CA THR A 542 16.38 -23.66 9.73
C THR A 542 15.14 -24.49 9.47
#